data_AF-A0A941L589-F1
#
_entry.id   AF-A0A941L589-F1
#
_cell.length_a   1.000
_cell.length_b   1.000
_cell.length_c   1.000
_cell.angle_alpha   90.00
_cell.angle_beta   90.00
_cell.angle_gamma   90.00
#
_symmetry.space_group_name_H-M   'P 1'
#
loop_
_entity.id
_entity.type
_entity.pdbx_description
1 polymer ?
#
loop_
_entity_poly.entity_id
_entity_poly.type
_entity_poly.pdbx_seq_one_letter_code
_entity_poly.pdbx_strand_id
1 'polypeptide(L)'
;MKWTKTILAIIVVGLLTIIGTWLFFLDYMTSVYPPIEEYKFEGTEKELLENLKFPENLANTTITDTTGQFPTDYNVYFKIIDVDSCAYHMKYSIDNRKRVQIDLIGVFDLTINEGGYSNSKEEIISELKDKFERTLIEKIKTTTNNR
;
A
#
# COMPACT_ATOMS: atom_id res chain seq x y z
N MET A 1 37.31 -37.62 0.35
CA MET A 1 35.82 -37.51 0.29
C MET A 1 35.17 -36.66 1.39
N LYS A 2 35.86 -36.24 2.47
CA LYS A 2 35.27 -35.38 3.53
C LYS A 2 35.28 -33.88 3.17
N TRP A 3 36.30 -33.44 2.45
CA TRP A 3 36.47 -32.05 2.04
C TRP A 3 35.39 -31.55 1.08
N THR A 4 34.99 -32.38 0.11
CA THR A 4 33.91 -32.03 -0.83
C THR A 4 32.56 -31.85 -0.14
N LYS A 5 32.26 -32.67 0.87
CA LYS A 5 31.04 -32.52 1.70
C LYS A 5 31.05 -31.25 2.54
N THR A 6 32.23 -30.86 3.02
CA THR A 6 32.41 -29.66 3.85
C THR A 6 32.25 -28.39 3.01
N ILE A 7 32.85 -28.36 1.81
CA ILE A 7 32.70 -27.24 0.87
C ILE A 7 31.23 -27.10 0.44
N LEU A 8 30.55 -28.21 0.14
CA LEU A 8 29.14 -28.19 -0.22
C LEU A 8 28.27 -27.63 0.92
N ALA A 9 28.53 -28.01 2.17
CA ALA A 9 27.81 -27.49 3.32
C ALA A 9 27.98 -25.97 3.48
N ILE A 10 29.20 -25.45 3.29
CA ILE A 10 29.48 -24.01 3.35
C ILE A 10 28.70 -23.25 2.27
N ILE A 11 28.66 -23.78 1.04
CA ILE A 11 27.92 -23.16 -0.08
C ILE A 11 26.41 -23.11 0.22
N VAL A 12 25.85 -24.20 0.74
CA VAL A 12 24.42 -24.27 1.08
C VAL A 12 24.06 -23.28 2.19
N VAL A 13 24.87 -23.20 3.25
CA VAL A 13 24.66 -22.23 4.33
C VAL A 13 24.76 -20.79 3.80
N GLY A 14 25.76 -20.51 2.95
CA GLY A 14 25.91 -19.21 2.30
C GLY A 14 24.68 -18.81 1.47
N LEU A 15 24.16 -19.73 0.64
CA LEU A 15 22.94 -19.49 -0.15
C LEU A 15 21.72 -19.22 0.73
N LEU A 16 21.53 -19.98 1.81
CA LEU A 16 20.42 -19.76 2.75
C LEU A 16 20.51 -18.39 3.42
N THR A 17 21.70 -17.93 3.81
CA THR A 17 21.88 -16.59 4.39
C THR A 17 21.58 -15.47 3.40
N ILE A 18 21.98 -15.63 2.13
CA ILE A 18 21.69 -14.67 1.07
C ILE A 18 20.18 -14.60 0.84
N ILE A 19 19.51 -15.74 0.67
CA ILE A 19 18.05 -15.80 0.47
C ILE A 19 17.33 -15.19 1.68
N GLY A 20 17.74 -15.52 2.91
CA GLY A 20 17.16 -14.95 4.13
C GLY A 20 17.31 -13.43 4.20
N THR A 21 18.48 -12.91 3.81
CA THR A 21 18.73 -11.45 3.77
C THR A 21 17.88 -10.76 2.72
N TRP A 22 17.72 -11.37 1.54
CA TRP A 22 16.83 -10.85 0.49
C TRP A 22 15.37 -10.83 0.91
N LEU A 23 14.89 -11.89 1.57
CA LEU A 23 13.52 -11.93 2.10
C LEU A 23 13.30 -10.87 3.19
N PHE A 24 14.26 -10.70 4.11
CA PHE A 24 14.21 -9.65 5.12
C PHE A 24 14.21 -8.25 4.49
N PHE A 25 15.02 -8.03 3.45
CA PHE A 25 15.07 -6.74 2.76
C PHE A 25 13.78 -6.43 2.00
N LEU A 26 13.14 -7.43 1.40
CA LEU A 26 11.84 -7.28 0.73
C LEU A 26 10.73 -6.90 1.74
N ASP A 27 10.71 -7.54 2.91
CA ASP A 27 9.74 -7.27 3.97
C ASP A 27 9.98 -5.90 4.65
N TYR A 28 11.24 -5.49 4.78
CA TYR A 28 11.59 -4.15 5.27
C TYR A 28 11.18 -3.05 4.28
N MET A 29 11.40 -3.25 2.98
CA MET A 29 11.04 -2.23 1.97
C MET A 29 9.53 -2.02 1.88
N THR A 30 8.69 -3.05 2.03
CA THR A 30 7.23 -2.87 2.01
C THR A 30 6.70 -2.10 3.24
N SER A 31 7.45 -2.09 4.34
CA SER A 31 7.10 -1.39 5.59
C SER A 31 7.55 0.09 5.65
N VAL A 32 8.48 0.53 4.79
CA VAL A 32 9.29 1.74 5.06
C VAL A 32 9.10 2.89 4.07
N TYR A 33 8.34 2.70 2.98
CA TYR A 33 8.11 3.82 2.08
C TYR A 33 7.22 4.90 2.72
N PRO A 34 7.71 6.15 2.85
CA PRO A 34 6.93 7.26 3.40
C PRO A 34 5.77 7.56 2.45
N PRO A 35 4.58 7.93 2.93
CA PRO A 35 3.43 8.18 2.06
C PRO A 35 3.74 9.22 0.97
N ILE A 36 3.20 8.99 -0.24
CA ILE A 36 3.17 9.98 -1.32
C ILE A 36 2.32 11.17 -0.89
N GLU A 37 1.20 10.89 -0.20
CA GLU A 37 0.30 11.90 0.33
C GLU A 37 -0.48 11.35 1.54
N GLU A 38 -0.78 12.22 2.50
CA GLU A 38 -1.55 11.87 3.70
C GLU A 38 -2.89 12.62 3.71
N TYR A 39 -3.97 11.90 3.97
CA TYR A 39 -5.32 12.45 4.06
C TYR A 39 -5.92 12.18 5.43
N LYS A 40 -6.54 13.22 6.01
CA LYS A 40 -7.30 13.09 7.25
C LYS A 40 -8.77 12.88 6.93
N PHE A 41 -9.32 11.78 7.44
CA PHE A 41 -10.74 11.51 7.37
C PHE A 41 -11.41 11.81 8.70
N GLU A 42 -12.43 12.65 8.66
CA GLU A 42 -13.27 12.96 9.82
C GLU A 42 -14.46 11.99 9.83
N GLY A 43 -14.35 10.93 10.63
CA GLY A 43 -15.37 9.90 10.76
C GLY A 43 -14.83 8.63 11.39
N THR A 44 -15.71 7.65 11.56
CA THR A 44 -15.35 6.31 12.05
C THR A 44 -14.80 5.42 10.93
N GLU A 45 -14.06 4.36 11.27
CA GLU A 45 -13.63 3.32 10.31
C GLU A 45 -14.81 2.75 9.52
N LYS A 46 -15.95 2.53 10.20
CA LYS A 46 -17.16 2.04 9.54
C LYS A 46 -17.65 3.01 8.46
N GLU A 47 -17.68 4.31 8.75
CA GLU A 47 -18.07 5.33 7.77
C GLU A 47 -17.06 5.44 6.63
N LEU A 48 -15.75 5.31 6.92
CA LEU A 48 -14.73 5.21 5.89
C LEU A 48 -15.02 4.03 4.96
N LEU A 49 -15.22 2.83 5.50
CA LEU A 49 -15.47 1.62 4.73
C LEU A 49 -16.80 1.69 3.95
N GLU A 50 -17.82 2.34 4.52
CA GLU A 50 -19.09 2.61 3.83
C GLU A 50 -18.93 3.62 2.69
N ASN A 51 -18.12 4.67 2.86
CA ASN A 51 -17.82 5.66 1.82
C ASN A 51 -16.87 5.11 0.75
N LEU A 52 -16.00 4.18 1.15
CA LEU A 52 -15.19 3.35 0.28
C LEU A 52 -15.99 2.23 -0.38
N LYS A 53 -17.34 2.17 -0.27
CA LYS A 53 -18.14 1.28 -1.13
C LYS A 53 -17.80 1.58 -2.58
N PHE A 54 -16.87 0.76 -3.08
CA PHE A 54 -16.12 0.96 -4.29
C PHE A 54 -17.13 1.09 -5.44
N PRO A 55 -17.08 2.18 -6.24
CA PRO A 55 -18.00 2.34 -7.36
C PRO A 55 -17.94 1.13 -8.30
N GLU A 56 -19.02 0.88 -9.03
CA GLU A 56 -19.12 -0.18 -10.07
C GLU A 56 -17.99 -0.11 -11.14
N ASN A 57 -17.27 1.00 -11.19
CA ASN A 57 -16.11 1.27 -12.06
C ASN A 57 -14.76 0.84 -11.46
N LEU A 58 -14.71 0.08 -10.36
CA LEU A 58 -13.47 -0.47 -9.83
C LEU A 58 -13.36 -1.95 -10.18
N ALA A 59 -12.36 -2.28 -11.00
CA ALA A 59 -12.25 -3.59 -11.62
C ALA A 59 -11.88 -4.69 -10.62
N ASN A 60 -11.09 -4.36 -9.58
CA ASN A 60 -10.71 -5.28 -8.52
C ASN A 60 -10.27 -4.51 -7.27
N THR A 61 -10.79 -4.91 -6.11
CA THR A 61 -10.31 -4.44 -4.80
C THR A 61 -9.72 -5.62 -4.04
N THR A 62 -8.49 -5.48 -3.53
CA THR A 62 -7.91 -6.44 -2.60
C THR A 62 -7.58 -5.73 -1.30
N ILE A 63 -8.18 -6.19 -0.21
CA ILE A 63 -7.87 -5.75 1.14
C ILE A 63 -6.95 -6.80 1.73
N THR A 64 -5.76 -6.40 2.13
CA THR A 64 -4.81 -7.26 2.85
C THR A 64 -4.60 -6.65 4.23
N ASP A 65 -5.22 -7.26 5.23
CA ASP A 65 -4.94 -6.94 6.62
C ASP A 65 -3.60 -7.58 7.00
N THR A 66 -2.62 -6.77 7.39
CA THR A 66 -1.28 -7.22 7.77
C THR A 66 -1.01 -7.07 9.27
N THR A 67 -2.04 -6.96 10.11
CA THR A 67 -1.98 -6.80 11.58
C THR A 67 -0.61 -7.10 12.23
N GLY A 68 0.14 -6.02 12.51
CA GLY A 68 1.15 -5.98 13.55
C GLY A 68 0.48 -5.69 14.90
N GLN A 69 1.01 -6.28 15.98
CA GLN A 69 0.43 -6.33 17.33
C GLN A 69 -0.33 -5.06 17.78
N PHE A 70 -1.56 -5.27 18.29
CA PHE A 70 -2.21 -4.40 19.27
C PHE A 70 -1.20 -4.00 20.38
N PRO A 71 -1.21 -2.73 20.87
CA PRO A 71 -2.41 -1.89 20.97
C PRO A 71 -2.32 -0.49 20.34
N THR A 72 -1.26 -0.10 19.63
CA THR A 72 -1.07 1.32 19.29
C THR A 72 -1.35 1.71 17.84
N ASP A 73 -1.18 0.84 16.84
CA ASP A 73 -1.21 1.27 15.44
C ASP A 73 -1.81 0.19 14.50
N TYR A 74 -3.14 0.14 14.42
CA TYR A 74 -3.84 -0.70 13.44
C TYR A 74 -3.63 -0.12 12.04
N ASN A 75 -3.01 -0.89 11.13
CA ASN A 75 -2.74 -0.48 9.75
C ASN A 75 -3.41 -1.48 8.80
N VAL A 76 -4.29 -0.99 7.93
CA VAL A 76 -4.93 -1.81 6.90
C VAL A 76 -4.48 -1.36 5.54
N TYR A 77 -3.98 -2.31 4.74
CA TYR A 77 -3.52 -2.05 3.40
C TYR A 77 -4.57 -2.45 2.38
N PHE A 78 -4.81 -1.57 1.41
CA PHE A 78 -5.79 -1.81 0.36
C PHE A 78 -5.24 -1.38 -0.98
N LYS A 79 -5.51 -2.22 -1.99
CA LYS A 79 -5.19 -1.96 -3.38
C LYS A 79 -6.48 -1.78 -4.16
N ILE A 80 -6.61 -0.62 -4.80
CA ILE A 80 -7.68 -0.31 -5.73
C ILE A 80 -7.11 -0.36 -7.14
N ILE A 81 -7.82 -1.03 -8.06
CA ILE A 81 -7.55 -0.96 -9.49
C ILE A 81 -8.74 -0.29 -10.18
N ASP A 82 -8.48 0.86 -10.78
CA ASP A 82 -9.46 1.64 -11.55
C ASP A 82 -9.72 1.03 -12.94
N VAL A 83 -10.83 1.41 -13.58
CA VAL A 83 -11.19 0.99 -14.94
C VAL A 83 -10.11 1.29 -15.97
N ASP A 84 -9.36 2.36 -15.77
CA ASP A 84 -8.25 2.75 -16.64
C ASP A 84 -6.95 1.99 -16.31
N SER A 85 -7.05 0.90 -15.54
CA SER A 85 -5.89 0.09 -15.09
C SER A 85 -4.89 0.87 -14.24
N CYS A 86 -5.31 1.96 -13.59
CA CYS A 86 -4.52 2.63 -12.56
C CYS A 86 -4.64 1.86 -11.24
N ALA A 87 -3.52 1.48 -10.64
CA ALA A 87 -3.47 0.85 -9.33
C ALA A 87 -3.06 1.86 -8.24
N TYR A 88 -3.89 1.99 -7.23
CA TYR A 88 -3.64 2.82 -6.06
C TYR A 88 -3.43 1.91 -4.84
N HIS A 89 -2.29 2.06 -4.20
CA HIS A 89 -1.96 1.36 -2.97
C HIS A 89 -2.13 2.34 -1.83
N MET A 90 -2.93 1.96 -0.84
CA MET A 90 -3.21 2.79 0.31
C MET A 90 -3.06 2.00 1.60
N LYS A 91 -2.88 2.77 2.65
CA LYS A 91 -2.91 2.32 4.02
C LYS A 91 -3.89 3.23 4.76
N TYR A 92 -4.69 2.70 5.67
CA TYR A 92 -5.33 3.54 6.68
C TYR A 92 -4.92 3.11 8.08
N SER A 93 -4.83 4.07 8.98
CA SER A 93 -4.57 3.87 10.40
C SER A 93 -5.59 4.60 11.25
N ILE A 94 -5.88 4.04 12.42
CA ILE A 94 -6.79 4.63 13.39
C ILE A 94 -5.96 5.10 14.57
N ASP A 95 -5.93 6.42 14.79
CA ASP A 95 -5.22 6.97 15.93
C ASP A 95 -5.97 6.71 17.26
N ASN A 96 -5.30 6.95 18.38
CA ASN A 96 -5.88 6.81 19.72
C ASN A 96 -7.11 7.71 19.99
N ARG A 97 -7.39 8.68 19.09
CA ARG A 97 -8.56 9.57 19.13
C ARG A 97 -9.66 9.13 18.17
N LYS A 98 -9.55 7.91 17.61
CA LYS A 98 -10.46 7.33 16.61
C LYS A 98 -10.53 8.14 15.31
N ARG A 99 -9.50 8.91 14.99
CA ARG A 99 -9.38 9.56 13.69
C ARG A 99 -8.74 8.59 12.72
N VAL A 100 -9.29 8.57 11.51
CA VAL A 100 -8.76 7.74 10.44
C VAL A 100 -7.79 8.60 9.63
N GLN A 101 -6.53 8.16 9.58
CA GLN A 101 -5.53 8.67 8.64
C GLN A 101 -5.45 7.72 7.45
N ILE A 102 -5.48 8.27 6.24
CA ILE A 102 -5.33 7.52 4.99
C ILE A 102 -4.04 7.97 4.33
N ASP A 103 -3.15 7.02 4.08
CA ASP A 103 -1.85 7.22 3.47
C ASP A 103 -1.90 6.65 2.05
N LEU A 104 -1.66 7.48 1.04
CA LEU A 104 -1.42 7.01 -0.32
C LEU A 104 0.03 6.57 -0.42
N ILE A 105 0.25 5.26 -0.41
CA ILE A 105 1.59 4.67 -0.39
C ILE A 105 2.10 4.34 -1.79
N GLY A 106 1.26 4.37 -2.82
CA GLY A 106 1.70 4.08 -4.18
C GLY A 106 0.64 4.37 -5.24
N VAL A 107 1.08 4.85 -6.40
CA VAL A 107 0.26 5.05 -7.59
C VAL A 107 0.94 4.41 -8.79
N PHE A 108 0.21 3.65 -9.60
CA PHE A 108 0.76 2.95 -10.75
C PHE A 108 -0.20 3.00 -11.94
N ASP A 109 0.33 3.21 -13.13
CA ASP A 109 -0.33 2.92 -14.37
C ASP A 109 0.10 1.52 -14.85
N LEU A 110 -0.82 0.56 -14.79
CA LEU A 110 -0.52 -0.83 -15.17
C LEU A 110 -0.43 -1.01 -16.70
N THR A 111 -0.88 -0.05 -17.51
CA THR A 111 -0.82 -0.14 -18.98
C THR A 111 0.59 0.10 -19.49
N ILE A 112 1.27 1.10 -18.94
CA ILE A 112 2.66 1.45 -19.27
C ILE A 112 3.66 0.91 -18.24
N ASN A 113 3.18 0.31 -17.15
CA ASN A 113 3.98 -0.22 -16.05
C ASN A 113 4.91 0.84 -15.42
N GLU A 114 4.40 2.07 -15.31
CA GLU A 114 5.08 3.19 -14.65
C GLU A 114 4.34 3.56 -13.37
N GLY A 115 5.08 3.97 -12.34
CA GLY A 115 4.52 4.33 -11.04
C GLY A 115 5.42 4.03 -9.85
N GLY A 116 4.89 4.29 -8.65
CA GLY A 116 5.55 4.05 -7.37
C GLY A 116 6.71 5.00 -7.08
N TYR A 117 7.56 4.66 -6.11
CA TYR A 117 8.70 5.50 -5.71
C TYR A 117 9.91 5.40 -6.63
N SER A 118 10.05 4.32 -7.42
CA SER A 118 11.33 3.97 -8.04
C SER A 118 11.31 3.92 -9.57
N ASN A 119 10.14 4.02 -10.23
CA ASN A 119 10.00 3.81 -11.68
C ASN A 119 9.04 4.81 -12.33
N SER A 120 9.21 6.11 -12.12
CA SER A 120 8.37 7.11 -12.83
C SER A 120 8.99 8.49 -12.89
N LYS A 121 8.57 9.24 -13.91
CA LYS A 121 8.71 10.69 -13.94
C LYS A 121 7.74 11.30 -12.93
N GLU A 122 8.17 12.38 -12.27
CA GLU A 122 7.37 13.12 -11.29
C GLU A 122 6.01 13.57 -11.85
N GLU A 123 5.98 13.96 -13.13
CA GLU A 123 4.76 14.36 -13.85
C GLU A 123 3.69 13.26 -13.85
N ILE A 124 4.08 12.00 -14.03
CA ILE A 124 3.17 10.86 -14.10
C ILE A 124 2.62 10.53 -12.71
N ILE A 125 3.46 10.63 -11.67
CA ILE A 125 3.02 10.46 -10.28
C ILE A 125 2.02 11.56 -9.92
N SER A 126 2.27 12.81 -10.34
CA SER A 126 1.37 13.93 -10.10
C SER A 126 0.02 13.73 -10.80
N GLU A 127 0.02 13.30 -12.06
CA GLU A 127 -1.22 13.05 -12.81
C GLU A 127 -2.05 11.93 -12.20
N LEU A 128 -1.41 10.81 -11.85
CA LEU A 128 -2.08 9.68 -11.20
C LEU A 128 -2.61 10.04 -9.81
N LYS A 129 -1.88 10.88 -9.06
CA LYS A 129 -2.34 11.42 -7.78
C LYS A 129 -3.55 12.33 -7.95
N ASP A 130 -3.51 13.27 -8.88
CA ASP A 130 -4.64 14.19 -9.13
C ASP A 130 -5.90 13.41 -9.52
N LYS A 131 -5.74 12.37 -10.34
CA LYS A 131 -6.83 11.46 -10.72
C LYS A 131 -7.39 10.72 -9.50
N PHE A 132 -6.53 10.19 -8.65
CA PHE A 132 -6.92 9.54 -7.40
C PHE A 132 -7.70 10.49 -6.48
N GLU A 133 -7.23 11.72 -6.31
CA GLU A 133 -7.88 12.71 -5.45
C GLU A 133 -9.31 13.04 -5.92
N ARG A 134 -9.48 13.30 -7.22
CA ARG A 134 -10.78 13.61 -7.82
C ARG A 134 -11.76 12.44 -7.80
N THR A 135 -11.26 11.22 -7.98
CA THR A 135 -12.14 10.05 -8.12
C THR A 135 -12.52 9.41 -6.79
N LEU A 136 -11.57 9.34 -5.85
CA LEU A 136 -11.75 8.63 -4.58
C LEU A 136 -11.85 9.58 -3.38
N ILE A 137 -10.89 10.49 -3.21
CA ILE A 137 -10.83 11.36 -2.01
C ILE A 137 -11.99 12.35 -1.98
N GLU A 138 -12.33 12.99 -3.11
CA GLU A 138 -13.47 13.90 -3.17
C GLU A 138 -14.79 13.21 -2.78
N LYS A 139 -15.00 11.95 -3.16
CA LYS A 139 -16.20 11.17 -2.79
C LYS A 139 -16.25 10.85 -1.29
N ILE A 140 -15.10 10.50 -0.72
CA ILE A 140 -14.97 10.25 0.72
C ILE A 140 -15.29 11.55 1.49
N LYS A 141 -14.82 12.71 1.03
CA LYS A 141 -15.07 14.02 1.66
C LYS A 141 -16.52 14.50 1.50
N THR A 142 -17.12 14.38 0.30
CA THR A 142 -18.48 14.87 0.04
C THR A 142 -19.57 14.08 0.76
N THR A 143 -19.34 12.79 1.03
CA THR A 143 -20.32 11.97 1.76
C THR A 143 -20.40 12.36 3.25
N THR A 144 -19.32 12.89 3.83
CA THR A 144 -19.31 13.38 5.22
C THR A 144 -20.06 14.71 5.41
N ASN A 145 -20.04 15.61 4.43
CA ASN A 145 -20.67 16.94 4.56
C ASN A 145 -22.20 16.97 4.40
N ASN A 146 -22.82 15.86 4.00
CA ASN A 146 -24.27 15.76 3.78
C ASN A 146 -25.04 15.11 4.94
N ARG A 147 -24.43 15.00 6.13
CA ARG A 147 -25.05 14.54 7.38
C ARG A 147 -24.99 15.64 8.43
#